data_AF-E2CRQ3-F1
#
_entry.id   AF-E2CRQ3-F1
#
_cell.length_a   1.000
_cell.length_b   1.000
_cell.length_c   1.000
_cell.angle_alpha   90.00
_cell.angle_beta   90.00
_cell.angle_gamma   90.00
#
_symmetry.space_group_name_H-M   'P 1'
#
loop_
_entity.id
_entity.type
_entity.pdbx_description
1 polymer ?
#
loop_
_entity_poly.entity_id
_entity_poly.type
_entity_poly.pdbx_seq_one_letter_code
_entity_poly.pdbx_strand_id
1 'polypeptide(L)'
;MTVAHLEALILERLIEAQVVLDRSVTRPRPKGPTTFWPDAMPESKPIDTDDPRPPTPSAAAITRMEETWGWLAEIKDLKLRKAVVGKVAAWVHDRSTSSLARELGINRVTLNRRFNSGLHVLIVKFCK
;
A
#
# COMPACT_ATOMS: atom_id res chain seq x y z
N MET A 1 19.17 -6.03 -19.83
CA MET A 1 17.89 -5.51 -19.27
C MET A 1 17.82 -4.02 -19.55
N THR A 2 16.76 -3.52 -20.18
CA THR A 2 16.60 -2.07 -20.42
C THR A 2 16.06 -1.37 -19.18
N VAL A 3 16.28 -0.06 -19.06
CA VAL A 3 15.76 0.74 -17.93
C VAL A 3 14.23 0.63 -17.83
N ALA A 4 13.54 0.65 -18.97
CA ALA A 4 12.08 0.49 -19.02
C ALA A 4 11.60 -0.87 -18.50
N HIS A 5 12.33 -1.96 -18.79
CA HIS A 5 12.01 -3.27 -18.23
C HIS A 5 12.23 -3.32 -16.72
N LEU A 6 13.30 -2.70 -16.22
CA LEU A 6 13.57 -2.64 -14.79
C LEU A 6 12.50 -1.82 -14.05
N GLU A 7 12.10 -0.67 -14.61
CA GLU A 7 11.03 0.14 -14.06
C GLU A 7 9.71 -0.65 -13.98
N ALA A 8 9.32 -1.34 -15.06
CA ALA A 8 8.13 -2.18 -15.06
C ALA A 8 8.18 -3.26 -13.97
N LEU A 9 9.32 -3.95 -13.83
CA LEU A 9 9.51 -4.97 -12.81
C LEU A 9 9.41 -4.41 -11.38
N ILE A 10 10.01 -3.25 -11.12
CA ILE A 10 9.90 -2.58 -9.81
C ILE A 10 8.43 -2.25 -9.52
N LEU A 11 7.69 -1.73 -10.50
CA LEU A 11 6.28 -1.38 -10.32
C LEU A 11 5.40 -2.61 -10.08
N GLU A 12 5.57 -3.67 -10.86
CA GLU A 12 4.86 -4.93 -10.68
C GLU A 12 5.08 -5.49 -9.26
N ARG A 13 6.32 -5.47 -8.79
CA ARG A 13 6.65 -5.93 -7.43
C ARG A 13 6.03 -5.06 -6.36
N LEU A 14 6.09 -3.74 -6.49
CA LEU A 14 5.45 -2.82 -5.55
C LEU A 14 3.92 -3.01 -5.50
N ILE A 15 3.29 -3.26 -6.65
CA ILE A 15 1.85 -3.55 -6.74
C ILE A 15 1.54 -4.91 -6.08
N GLU A 16 2.29 -5.97 -6.39
CA GLU A 16 2.15 -7.29 -5.73
C GLU A 16 2.26 -7.14 -4.21
N ALA A 17 3.26 -6.40 -3.73
CA ALA A 17 3.51 -6.17 -2.32
C ALA A 17 2.38 -5.36 -1.65
N GLN A 18 1.79 -4.37 -2.33
CA GLN A 18 0.64 -3.63 -1.80
C GLN A 18 -0.61 -4.51 -1.70
N VAL A 19 -0.89 -5.35 -2.69
CA VAL A 19 -2.02 -6.29 -2.65
C VAL A 19 -1.88 -7.27 -1.50
N VAL A 20 -0.67 -7.79 -1.25
CA VAL A 20 -0.39 -8.68 -0.12
C VAL A 20 -0.54 -7.94 1.22
N LEU A 21 -0.09 -6.68 1.30
CA LEU A 21 -0.21 -5.85 2.50
C LEU A 21 -1.68 -5.62 2.86
N ASP A 22 -2.52 -5.22 1.90
CA ASP A 22 -3.95 -4.98 2.14
C ASP A 22 -4.64 -6.23 2.68
N ARG A 23 -4.34 -7.40 2.12
CA ARG A 23 -4.88 -8.69 2.60
C ARG A 23 -4.40 -9.06 4.01
N SER A 24 -3.20 -8.61 4.39
CA SER A 24 -2.61 -8.88 5.69
C SER A 24 -3.15 -7.95 6.78
N VAL A 25 -3.43 -6.68 6.44
CA VAL A 25 -3.95 -5.65 7.35
C VAL A 25 -5.47 -5.75 7.53
N THR A 26 -6.22 -6.27 6.55
CA THR A 26 -7.68 -6.48 6.62
C THR A 26 -8.09 -7.67 7.49
N ARG A 27 -7.35 -7.93 8.59
CA ARG A 27 -7.86 -8.75 9.67
C ARG A 27 -8.59 -7.82 10.63
N PRO A 28 -9.91 -7.98 10.85
CA PRO A 28 -10.55 -7.37 12.00
C PRO A 28 -9.77 -7.79 13.23
N ARG A 29 -9.13 -6.84 13.92
CA ARG A 29 -8.65 -7.10 15.28
C ARG A 29 -9.92 -7.56 16.01
N PRO A 30 -9.98 -8.78 16.59
CA PRO A 30 -11.12 -9.14 17.40
C PRO A 30 -11.23 -8.03 18.43
N LYS A 31 -12.35 -7.29 18.42
CA LYS A 31 -12.68 -6.42 19.54
C LYS A 31 -12.70 -7.40 20.72
N GLY A 32 -11.66 -7.33 21.56
CA GLY A 32 -11.63 -8.12 22.78
C GLY A 32 -12.94 -7.87 23.54
N PRO A 33 -13.38 -8.81 24.40
CA PRO A 33 -14.63 -8.63 25.13
C PRO A 33 -14.55 -7.30 25.90
N THR A 34 -15.29 -6.29 25.43
CA THR A 34 -15.53 -5.05 26.16
C THR A 34 -16.57 -5.33 27.23
N THR A 35 -16.22 -6.17 28.20
CA THR A 35 -16.91 -6.23 29.48
C THR A 35 -16.35 -5.11 30.35
N PHE A 36 -17.16 -4.07 30.59
CA PHE A 36 -17.42 -3.41 31.88
C PHE A 36 -18.02 -1.99 31.73
N TRP A 37 -19.07 -1.75 30.92
CA TRP A 37 -19.86 -0.50 31.00
C TRP A 37 -21.33 -0.77 30.60
N PRO A 38 -22.33 -0.11 31.24
CA PRO A 38 -23.72 -0.59 31.32
C PRO A 38 -24.61 -0.23 30.11
N ASP A 39 -25.33 -1.24 29.64
CA ASP A 39 -26.67 -1.34 28.98
C ASP A 39 -27.33 -0.11 28.30
N ALA A 40 -26.56 0.76 27.66
CA ALA A 40 -27.11 1.82 26.81
C ALA A 40 -26.30 2.00 25.53
N MET A 41 -26.37 1.04 24.61
CA MET A 41 -26.05 1.30 23.20
C MET A 41 -27.08 0.65 22.27
N PRO A 42 -27.48 1.34 21.19
CA PRO A 42 -28.39 0.78 20.20
C PRO A 42 -27.77 -0.46 19.59
N GLU A 43 -28.60 -1.49 19.43
CA GLU A 43 -28.26 -2.81 18.87
C GLU A 43 -27.33 -2.66 17.66
N SER A 44 -26.07 -3.05 17.84
CA SER A 44 -25.12 -3.09 16.73
C SER A 44 -25.62 -4.13 15.73
N LYS A 45 -25.85 -3.70 14.48
CA LYS A 45 -26.21 -4.59 13.38
C LYS A 45 -25.30 -5.83 13.36
N PRO A 46 -25.83 -7.04 13.20
CA PRO A 46 -25.02 -8.23 13.07
C PRO A 46 -24.05 -8.04 11.90
N ILE A 47 -22.78 -8.35 12.14
CA ILE A 47 -21.76 -8.41 11.10
C ILE A 47 -22.14 -9.62 10.24
N ASP A 48 -22.66 -9.37 9.02
CA ASP A 48 -22.89 -10.42 8.04
C ASP A 48 -21.61 -11.25 7.90
N THR A 49 -21.72 -12.53 8.28
CA THR A 49 -20.57 -13.45 8.36
C THR A 49 -20.26 -14.08 7.00
N ASP A 50 -21.04 -13.72 5.97
CA ASP A 50 -21.03 -14.30 4.63
C ASP A 50 -20.15 -13.56 3.61
N ASP A 51 -19.43 -12.51 4.01
CA ASP A 51 -18.44 -11.92 3.10
C ASP A 51 -17.28 -12.91 2.88
N PRO A 52 -17.04 -13.37 1.64
CA PRO A 52 -15.97 -14.32 1.35
C PRO A 52 -14.65 -13.67 1.73
N ARG A 53 -14.04 -14.18 2.82
CA ARG A 53 -12.75 -13.67 3.29
C ARG A 53 -11.73 -13.83 2.16
N PRO A 54 -10.97 -12.77 1.84
CA PRO A 54 -9.91 -12.91 0.86
C PRO A 54 -8.92 -13.99 1.31
N PRO A 55 -8.40 -14.82 0.39
CA PRO A 55 -7.52 -15.92 0.75
C PRO A 55 -6.26 -15.39 1.45
N THR A 56 -5.83 -16.12 2.48
CA THR A 56 -4.63 -15.75 3.25
C THR A 56 -3.41 -15.78 2.32
N PRO A 57 -2.58 -14.74 2.28
CA PRO A 57 -1.36 -14.75 1.48
C PRO A 57 -0.41 -15.84 1.97
N SER A 58 0.31 -16.48 1.03
CA SER A 58 1.30 -17.50 1.38
C SER A 58 2.50 -16.88 2.10
N ALA A 59 3.20 -17.67 2.92
CA ALA A 59 4.41 -17.21 3.61
C ALA A 59 5.46 -16.65 2.65
N ALA A 60 5.65 -17.30 1.49
CA ALA A 60 6.55 -16.81 0.45
C ALA A 60 6.12 -15.44 -0.12
N ALA A 61 4.81 -15.20 -0.28
CA ALA A 61 4.31 -13.90 -0.74
C ALA A 61 4.54 -12.80 0.31
N ILE A 62 4.41 -13.12 1.61
CA ILE A 62 4.70 -12.20 2.71
C ILE A 62 6.19 -11.84 2.73
N THR A 63 7.09 -12.83 2.64
CA THR A 63 8.54 -12.57 2.62
C THR A 63 8.94 -11.70 1.43
N ARG A 64 8.40 -11.95 0.23
CA ARG A 64 8.66 -11.11 -0.96
C ARG A 64 8.09 -9.71 -0.80
N MET A 65 6.91 -9.58 -0.20
CA MET A 65 6.32 -8.29 0.14
C MET A 65 7.27 -7.53 1.08
N GLU A 66 7.71 -8.12 2.20
CA GLU A 66 8.60 -7.48 3.17
C GLU A 66 9.92 -7.02 2.53
N GLU A 67 10.51 -7.87 1.68
CA GLU A 67 11.70 -7.51 0.90
C GLU A 67 11.45 -6.30 0.01
N THR A 68 10.34 -6.32 -0.75
CA THR A 68 9.97 -5.25 -1.69
C THR A 68 9.67 -3.94 -0.97
N TRP A 69 8.97 -3.98 0.17
CA TRP A 69 8.76 -2.80 1.02
C TRP A 69 10.06 -2.29 1.63
N GLY A 70 11.02 -3.19 1.90
CA GLY A 70 12.38 -2.84 2.29
C GLY A 70 13.08 -1.92 1.29
N TRP A 71 12.81 -2.06 -0.01
CA TRP A 71 13.40 -1.19 -1.05
C TRP A 71 13.04 0.28 -0.85
N LEU A 72 11.86 0.57 -0.31
CA LEU A 72 11.42 1.94 -0.06
C LEU A 72 12.27 2.65 1.01
N ALA A 73 13.00 1.90 1.85
CA ALA A 73 13.96 2.46 2.80
C ALA A 73 15.09 3.23 2.10
N GLU A 74 15.45 2.85 0.87
CA GLU A 74 16.47 3.53 0.05
C GLU A 74 16.05 4.95 -0.35
N ILE A 75 14.74 5.20 -0.45
CA ILE A 75 14.20 6.54 -0.70
C ILE A 75 14.25 7.33 0.61
N LYS A 76 15.38 8.01 0.86
CA LYS A 76 15.61 8.78 2.11
C LYS A 76 14.65 9.94 2.30
N ASP A 77 14.23 10.60 1.21
CA ASP A 77 13.25 11.69 1.28
C ASP A 77 11.84 11.12 1.50
N LEU A 78 11.28 11.43 2.68
CA LEU A 78 9.94 11.02 3.07
C LEU A 78 8.86 11.49 2.09
N LYS A 79 9.00 12.67 1.47
CA LYS A 79 8.02 13.19 0.51
C LYS A 79 8.01 12.38 -0.78
N LEU A 80 9.16 11.89 -1.23
CA LEU A 80 9.27 11.01 -2.39
C LEU A 80 8.72 9.63 -2.05
N ARG A 81 9.11 9.08 -0.89
CA ARG A 81 8.64 7.78 -0.42
C ARG A 81 7.11 7.75 -0.30
N LYS A 82 6.50 8.78 0.32
CA LYS A 82 5.05 8.93 0.41
C LYS A 82 4.37 9.02 -0.97
N ALA A 83 5.00 9.68 -1.94
CA ALA A 83 4.46 9.76 -3.30
C ALA A 83 4.48 8.39 -4.01
N VAL A 84 5.54 7.60 -3.84
CA VAL A 84 5.63 6.23 -4.37
C VAL A 84 4.57 5.33 -3.75
N VAL A 85 4.54 5.24 -2.42
CA VAL A 85 3.57 4.43 -1.68
C VAL A 85 2.14 4.84 -1.99
N GLY A 86 1.86 6.15 -1.95
CA GLY A 86 0.52 6.67 -2.21
C GLY A 86 0.02 6.34 -3.62
N LYS A 87 0.87 6.46 -4.65
CA LYS A 87 0.45 6.10 -6.02
C LYS A 87 0.24 4.60 -6.20
N VAL A 88 1.10 3.77 -5.62
CA VAL A 88 0.93 2.30 -5.68
C VAL A 88 -0.38 1.89 -5.00
N ALA A 89 -0.67 2.41 -3.81
CA ALA A 89 -1.93 2.17 -3.12
C ALA A 89 -3.14 2.70 -3.92
N ALA A 90 -3.01 3.89 -4.52
CA ALA A 90 -4.07 4.44 -5.36
C ALA A 90 -4.38 3.55 -6.57
N TRP A 91 -3.37 2.93 -7.21
CA TRP A 91 -3.60 2.00 -8.31
C TRP A 91 -4.29 0.71 -7.87
N VAL A 92 -3.91 0.16 -6.71
CA VAL A 92 -4.55 -1.06 -6.17
C VAL A 92 -6.03 -0.81 -5.83
N HIS A 93 -6.38 0.39 -5.38
CA HIS A 93 -7.75 0.76 -5.03
C HIS A 93 -8.52 1.50 -6.14
N ASP A 94 -8.03 1.47 -7.38
CA ASP A 94 -8.62 2.17 -8.54
C ASP A 94 -8.93 3.66 -8.27
N ARG A 95 -8.08 4.32 -7.47
CA ARG A 95 -8.19 5.74 -7.14
C ARG A 95 -7.44 6.59 -8.15
N SER A 96 -8.08 7.69 -8.55
CA SER A 96 -7.45 8.65 -9.45
C SER A 96 -6.26 9.37 -8.78
N THR A 97 -5.21 9.64 -9.56
CA THR A 97 -4.07 10.43 -9.10
C THR A 97 -4.48 11.84 -8.67
N SER A 98 -5.57 12.37 -9.24
CA SER A 98 -6.13 13.67 -8.86
C SER A 98 -6.74 13.66 -7.46
N SER A 99 -7.46 12.58 -7.09
CA SER A 99 -7.99 12.42 -5.72
C SER A 99 -6.85 12.36 -4.71
N LEU A 100 -5.84 11.52 -4.99
CA LEU A 100 -4.66 11.39 -4.14
C LEU A 100 -3.91 12.73 -3.98
N ALA A 101 -3.73 13.48 -5.07
CA ALA A 101 -3.09 14.79 -5.02
C ALA A 101 -3.86 15.78 -4.13
N ARG A 102 -5.19 15.77 -4.22
CA ARG A 102 -6.07 16.59 -3.36
C ARG A 102 -5.98 16.18 -1.89
N GLU A 103 -6.01 14.88 -1.59
CA GLU A 103 -5.85 14.35 -0.22
C GLU A 103 -4.49 14.73 0.40
N LEU A 104 -3.43 14.74 -0.42
CA LEU A 104 -2.09 15.13 -0.01
C LEU A 104 -1.86 16.65 0.01
N GLY A 105 -2.85 17.46 -0.39
CA GLY A 105 -2.74 18.92 -0.45
C GLY A 105 -1.68 19.43 -1.43
N ILE A 106 -1.40 18.69 -2.51
CA ILE A 106 -0.38 19.05 -3.51
C ILE A 106 -0.92 19.02 -4.93
N ASN A 107 -0.25 19.73 -5.84
CA ASN A 107 -0.56 19.64 -7.26
C ASN A 107 -0.19 18.24 -7.81
N ARG A 108 -1.04 17.70 -8.71
CA ARG A 108 -0.80 16.45 -9.46
C ARG A 108 0.56 16.42 -10.16
N VAL A 109 1.01 17.55 -10.71
CA VAL A 109 2.34 17.65 -11.36
C VAL A 109 3.45 17.41 -10.35
N THR A 110 3.34 18.01 -9.16
CA THR A 110 4.30 17.82 -8.07
C THR A 110 4.29 16.37 -7.57
N LEU A 111 3.13 15.75 -7.45
CA LEU A 111 3.00 14.34 -7.08
C LEU A 111 3.71 13.42 -8.10
N ASN A 112 3.46 13.64 -9.40
CA ASN A 112 4.11 12.86 -10.47
C ASN A 112 5.62 13.06 -10.49
N ARG A 113 6.10 14.29 -10.30
CA ARG A 113 7.54 14.57 -10.23
C ARG A 113 8.19 13.84 -9.05
N ARG A 114 7.56 13.90 -7.87
CA ARG A 114 8.06 13.19 -6.67
C ARG A 114 8.06 11.68 -6.86
N PHE A 115 7.01 11.15 -7.48
CA PHE A 115 6.91 9.74 -7.82
C PHE A 115 8.05 9.30 -8.75
N ASN A 116 8.23 9.98 -9.88
CA ASN A 116 9.29 9.65 -10.85
C ASN A 116 10.69 9.77 -10.22
N SER A 117 10.93 10.79 -9.41
CA SER A 117 12.20 10.92 -8.67
C SER A 117 12.41 9.77 -7.67
N GLY A 118 11.36 9.33 -6.98
CA GLY A 118 11.42 8.17 -6.09
C GLY A 118 11.74 6.87 -6.84
N LEU A 119 11.09 6.62 -7.98
CA LEU A 119 11.40 5.47 -8.83
C LEU A 119 12.84 5.51 -9.35
N HIS A 120 13.31 6.68 -9.76
CA HIS A 120 14.69 6.83 -10.24
C HIS A 120 15.71 6.42 -9.18
N VAL A 121 15.47 6.71 -7.90
CA VAL A 121 16.34 6.26 -6.80
C VAL A 121 16.42 4.73 -6.75
N LEU A 122 15.27 4.05 -6.90
CA LEU A 122 15.22 2.58 -6.91
C LEU A 122 15.90 2.00 -8.17
N ILE A 123 15.64 2.58 -9.33
CA ILE A 123 16.28 2.18 -10.59
C ILE A 123 17.79 2.27 -10.48
N VAL A 124 18.32 3.40 -9.98
CA VAL A 124 19.78 3.59 -9.78
C VAL A 124 20.35 2.57 -8.80
N LYS A 125 19.59 2.13 -7.81
CA LYS A 125 20.02 1.10 -6.85
C LYS A 125 20.15 -0.27 -7.53
N PHE A 126 19.17 -0.66 -8.34
CA PHE A 126 19.14 -1.98 -9.01
C PHE A 126 19.91 -2.06 -10.32
N CYS A 127 20.32 -0.92 -10.90
CA CYS A 127 21.21 -0.88 -12.04
C CYS A 127 22.70 -1.01 -11.68
N LYS A 128 23.07 -0.92 -10.40
CA LYS A 128 24.44 -1.13 -9.93
C LYS A 128 24.70 -2.61 -9.65
#